data_AF-A0A835VU40-F1
#
_entry.id   AF-A0A835VU40-F1
#
_cell.length_a   1.000
_cell.length_b   1.000
_cell.length_c   1.000
_cell.angle_alpha   90.00
_cell.angle_beta   90.00
_cell.angle_gamma   90.00
#
_symmetry.space_group_name_H-M   'P 1'
#
loop_
_entity.id
_entity.type
_entity.pdbx_description
1 polymer ?
#
loop_
_entity_poly.entity_id
_entity_poly.type
_entity_poly.pdbx_seq_one_letter_code
_entity_poly.pdbx_strand_id
1 'polypeptide(L)'
;MNWINALVNEYDAKPLQKAGMLTKDQLVQFFAESAKQFGNPEFKQMLSISHSQRGPGTSEEMVNGMQKQIFESMGIQGDFGLKCLARVHPEYGSDAFFMRQFYEHVQKEEMVLDEAEMPESMFRSKYETLNRFRAEMVARMEKMKGMSPQDQNAFLANMYRDMIAQGGQAPNCCTKPGGCNSQPGGAEACQNKAKAAAAPMQAPGGVAVPLAASGVAPPSGAAMTQDEQMAFFAQLNGPPAPK
;
A
#
# COMPACT_ATOMS: atom_id res chain seq x y z
N MET A 1 31.29 36.76 29.84
CA MET A 1 30.23 35.74 30.02
C MET A 1 29.33 35.69 28.78
N ASN A 2 29.81 35.19 27.64
CA ASN A 2 29.00 35.06 26.41
C ASN A 2 29.25 33.75 25.63
N TRP A 3 30.17 32.89 26.08
CA TRP A 3 30.48 31.63 25.41
C TRP A 3 29.53 30.49 25.82
N ILE A 4 28.94 30.57 27.03
CA ILE A 4 27.97 29.58 27.52
C ILE A 4 26.64 29.69 26.75
N ASN A 5 26.21 30.90 26.38
CA ASN A 5 25.02 31.07 25.52
C ASN A 5 25.27 30.55 24.09
N ALA A 6 26.51 30.57 23.59
CA ALA A 6 26.84 30.00 22.29
C ALA A 6 26.77 28.47 22.30
N LEU A 7 27.23 27.81 23.38
CA LEU A 7 27.14 26.36 23.54
C LEU A 7 25.71 25.87 23.82
N VAL A 8 24.91 26.66 24.54
CA VAL A 8 23.50 26.34 24.78
C VAL A 8 22.67 26.58 23.51
N ASN A 9 23.01 27.58 22.68
CA ASN A 9 22.39 27.79 21.36
C ASN A 9 22.82 26.76 20.31
N GLU A 10 23.98 26.12 20.44
CA GLU A 10 24.42 25.04 19.53
C GLU A 10 23.68 23.71 19.82
N TYR A 11 23.14 23.59 21.03
CA TYR A 11 22.15 22.58 21.42
C TYR A 11 20.71 22.96 21.05
N ASP A 12 20.51 24.18 20.53
CA ASP A 12 19.22 24.71 20.11
C ASP A 12 19.01 24.35 18.63
N ALA A 13 18.31 23.23 18.45
CA ALA A 13 17.65 22.75 17.23
C ALA A 13 18.44 22.93 15.92
N LYS A 14 19.24 21.90 15.54
CA LYS A 14 19.57 21.67 14.13
C LYS A 14 18.31 21.89 13.29
N PRO A 15 18.32 22.78 12.29
CA PRO A 15 17.11 23.12 11.56
C PRO A 15 16.57 21.85 10.91
N LEU A 16 15.32 21.51 11.24
CA LEU A 16 14.68 20.33 10.68
C LEU A 16 14.64 20.43 9.15
N GLN A 17 14.87 19.32 8.47
CA GLN A 17 14.66 19.22 7.03
C GLN A 17 13.17 19.43 6.71
N LYS A 18 12.87 20.37 5.80
CA LYS A 18 11.50 20.78 5.43
C LYS A 18 11.26 20.80 3.91
N ALA A 19 12.26 20.42 3.12
CA ALA A 19 12.23 20.52 1.67
C ALA A 19 13.00 19.38 1.01
N GLY A 20 12.72 19.17 -0.28
CA GLY A 20 13.33 18.13 -1.10
C GLY A 20 12.62 16.77 -0.95
N MET A 21 13.39 15.71 -1.16
CA MET A 21 12.98 14.32 -0.91
C MET A 21 13.89 13.72 0.16
N LEU A 22 13.35 12.83 0.99
CA LEU A 22 14.15 12.07 1.94
C LEU A 22 15.07 11.11 1.20
N THR A 23 16.32 11.00 1.65
CA THR A 23 17.26 10.03 1.10
C THR A 23 16.83 8.60 1.44
N LYS A 24 17.35 7.61 0.69
CA LYS A 24 17.10 6.20 0.99
C LYS A 24 17.56 5.83 2.40
N ASP A 25 18.72 6.34 2.85
CA ASP A 25 19.22 6.07 4.20
C ASP A 25 18.30 6.64 5.29
N GLN A 26 17.77 7.85 5.09
CA GLN A 26 16.77 8.42 5.99
C GLN A 26 15.49 7.58 6.03
N LEU A 27 15.02 7.10 4.88
CA LEU A 27 13.82 6.26 4.82
C LEU A 27 14.06 4.88 5.46
N VAL A 28 15.20 4.25 5.21
CA VAL A 28 15.58 2.96 5.81
C VAL A 28 15.71 3.08 7.33
N GLN A 29 16.34 4.15 7.83
CA GLN A 29 16.41 4.41 9.26
C GLN A 29 15.01 4.62 9.86
N PHE A 30 14.14 5.40 9.19
CA PHE A 30 12.75 5.59 9.62
C PHE A 30 11.97 4.27 9.66
N PHE A 31 12.13 3.39 8.67
CA PHE A 31 11.49 2.07 8.65
C PHE A 31 11.95 1.22 9.84
N ALA A 32 13.23 1.28 10.18
CA ALA A 32 13.80 0.53 11.30
C ALA A 32 13.27 1.03 12.65
N GLU A 33 13.22 2.35 12.87
CA GLU A 33 12.67 2.93 14.10
C GLU A 33 11.16 2.68 14.23
N SER A 34 10.41 2.82 13.14
CA SER A 34 8.98 2.54 13.13
C SER A 34 8.69 1.07 13.43
N ALA A 35 9.49 0.15 12.89
CA ALA A 35 9.34 -1.27 13.16
C ALA A 35 9.51 -1.62 14.65
N LYS A 36 10.36 -0.88 15.39
CA LYS A 36 10.48 -1.05 16.85
C LYS A 36 9.19 -0.65 17.55
N GLN A 37 8.55 0.45 17.14
CA GLN A 37 7.26 0.88 17.69
C GLN A 37 6.14 -0.08 17.32
N PHE A 38 6.11 -0.59 16.08
CA PHE A 38 5.16 -1.61 15.66
C PHE A 38 5.32 -2.95 16.39
N GLY A 39 6.51 -3.24 16.93
CA GLY A 39 6.75 -4.39 17.79
C GLY A 39 6.47 -4.14 19.28
N ASN A 40 6.17 -2.91 19.69
CA ASN A 40 5.99 -2.51 21.07
C ASN A 40 4.55 -2.87 21.55
N PRO A 41 4.38 -3.77 22.54
CA PRO A 41 3.06 -4.21 22.99
C PRO A 41 2.29 -3.09 23.69
N GLU A 42 2.96 -2.20 24.43
CA GLU A 42 2.33 -1.03 25.04
C GLU A 42 1.76 -0.09 23.98
N PHE A 43 2.49 0.13 22.87
CA PHE A 43 2.01 0.94 21.76
C PHE A 43 0.76 0.32 21.11
N LYS A 44 0.79 -0.98 20.81
CA LYS A 44 -0.37 -1.70 20.26
C LYS A 44 -1.59 -1.64 21.17
N GLN A 45 -1.38 -1.79 22.48
CA GLN A 45 -2.45 -1.67 23.47
C GLN A 45 -3.05 -0.26 23.46
N MET A 46 -2.22 0.78 23.38
CA MET A 46 -2.70 2.17 23.27
C MET A 46 -3.54 2.40 22.01
N LEU A 47 -3.16 1.83 20.87
CA LEU A 47 -3.95 1.90 19.63
C LEU A 47 -5.33 1.27 19.82
N SER A 48 -5.40 0.04 20.34
CA SER A 48 -6.66 -0.67 20.57
C SER A 48 -7.58 0.07 21.55
N ILE A 49 -7.01 0.64 22.63
CA ILE A 49 -7.76 1.47 23.59
C ILE A 49 -8.29 2.73 22.90
N SER A 50 -7.45 3.42 22.12
CA SER A 50 -7.84 4.65 21.42
C SER A 50 -8.98 4.38 20.43
N HIS A 51 -8.86 3.34 19.62
CA HIS A 51 -9.90 2.92 18.69
C HIS A 51 -11.22 2.60 19.41
N SER A 52 -11.14 1.83 20.48
CA SER A 52 -12.33 1.43 21.26
C SER A 52 -13.03 2.62 21.94
N GLN A 53 -12.28 3.65 22.35
CA GLN A 53 -12.82 4.79 23.09
C GLN A 53 -13.25 5.96 22.19
N ARG A 54 -12.52 6.21 21.10
CA ARG A 54 -12.65 7.41 20.27
C ARG A 54 -13.18 7.12 18.87
N GLY A 55 -13.18 5.86 18.45
CA GLY A 55 -13.75 5.39 17.19
C GLY A 55 -12.75 5.21 16.05
N PRO A 56 -13.25 4.94 14.83
CA PRO A 56 -12.44 4.74 13.62
C PRO A 56 -11.54 5.94 13.30
N GLY A 57 -10.36 5.70 12.71
CA GLY A 57 -9.41 6.75 12.36
C GLY A 57 -8.41 7.12 13.45
N THR A 58 -8.71 6.76 14.72
CA THR A 58 -7.88 7.19 15.86
C THR A 58 -6.60 6.39 16.04
N SER A 59 -6.56 5.14 15.57
CA SER A 59 -5.33 4.33 15.53
C SER A 59 -4.34 4.90 14.52
N GLU A 60 -4.85 5.28 13.35
CA GLU A 60 -4.11 5.89 12.26
C GLU A 60 -3.56 7.26 12.67
N GLU A 61 -4.33 8.07 13.38
CA GLU A 61 -3.84 9.32 13.96
C GLU A 61 -2.69 9.11 14.94
N MET A 62 -2.78 8.08 15.79
CA MET A 62 -1.72 7.74 16.74
C MET A 62 -0.45 7.22 16.06
N VAL A 63 -0.60 6.37 15.04
CA VAL A 63 0.52 5.91 14.20
C VAL A 63 1.18 7.10 13.49
N ASN A 64 0.39 7.99 12.87
CA ASN A 64 0.90 9.21 12.25
C ASN A 64 1.63 10.10 13.26
N GLY A 65 1.08 10.27 14.47
CA GLY A 65 1.73 11.03 15.55
C GLY A 65 3.09 10.44 15.95
N MET A 66 3.16 9.12 16.11
CA MET A 66 4.39 8.40 16.41
C MET A 66 5.41 8.53 15.25
N GLN A 67 4.99 8.37 14.00
CA GLN A 67 5.86 8.52 12.83
C GLN A 67 6.42 9.95 12.72
N LYS A 68 5.62 10.98 13.02
CA LYS A 68 6.09 12.37 13.09
C LYS A 68 7.20 12.54 14.13
N GLN A 69 7.03 11.97 15.33
CA GLN A 69 8.04 12.02 16.38
C GLN A 69 9.34 11.33 15.96
N ILE A 70 9.26 10.20 15.25
CA ILE A 70 10.44 9.53 14.69
C ILE A 70 11.15 10.46 13.71
N PHE A 71 10.44 11.05 12.76
CA PHE A 71 11.05 11.99 11.81
C PHE A 71 11.73 13.17 12.52
N GLU A 72 11.08 13.74 13.53
CA GLU A 72 11.66 14.85 14.31
C GLU A 72 12.94 14.45 15.04
N SER A 73 12.98 13.23 15.60
CA SER A 73 14.19 12.68 16.21
C SER A 73 15.35 12.50 15.22
N MET A 74 15.03 12.35 13.93
CA MET A 74 15.98 12.23 12.82
C MET A 74 16.36 13.58 12.21
N GLY A 75 15.88 14.69 12.77
CA GLY A 75 16.13 16.03 12.23
C GLY A 75 15.27 16.38 11.00
N ILE A 76 14.12 15.73 10.83
CA ILE A 76 13.18 15.94 9.72
C ILE A 76 11.87 16.48 10.30
N GLN A 77 11.24 17.46 9.67
CA GLN A 77 9.94 17.93 10.14
C GLN A 77 8.88 16.84 9.94
N GLY A 78 8.13 16.49 11.00
CA GLY A 78 7.20 15.36 10.98
C GLY A 78 6.20 15.37 9.81
N ASP A 79 5.46 16.46 9.62
CA ASP A 79 4.49 16.58 8.51
C ASP A 79 5.16 16.53 7.13
N PHE A 80 6.38 17.06 7.01
CA PHE A 80 7.15 16.97 5.78
C PHE A 80 7.60 15.53 5.49
N GLY A 81 8.04 14.80 6.53
CA GLY A 81 8.41 13.40 6.44
C GLY A 81 7.26 12.51 5.97
N LEU A 82 6.07 12.66 6.57
CA LEU A 82 4.87 11.94 6.14
C LEU A 82 4.52 12.23 4.67
N LYS A 83 4.57 13.51 4.24
CA LYS A 83 4.34 13.87 2.84
C LYS A 83 5.37 13.24 1.89
N CYS A 84 6.60 13.00 2.35
CA CYS A 84 7.61 12.32 1.55
C CYS A 84 7.28 10.83 1.36
N LEU A 85 6.64 10.16 2.33
CA LEU A 85 6.25 8.75 2.19
C LEU A 85 5.32 8.52 0.97
N ALA A 86 4.39 9.44 0.72
CA ALA A 86 3.51 9.39 -0.45
C ALA A 86 4.27 9.53 -1.80
N ARG A 87 5.49 10.08 -1.78
CA ARG A 87 6.33 10.30 -2.95
C ARG A 87 7.39 9.22 -3.16
N VAL A 88 7.48 8.23 -2.26
CA VAL A 88 8.49 7.16 -2.35
C VAL A 88 8.40 6.38 -3.64
N HIS A 89 7.19 5.99 -4.07
CA HIS A 89 7.02 5.22 -5.30
C HIS A 89 7.40 6.03 -6.56
N PRO A 90 6.92 7.28 -6.76
CA PRO A 90 7.38 8.11 -7.87
C PRO A 90 8.90 8.34 -7.95
N GLU A 91 9.57 8.52 -6.80
CA GLU A 91 10.99 8.91 -6.74
C GLU A 91 11.94 7.70 -6.78
N TYR A 92 11.55 6.58 -6.17
CA TYR A 92 12.42 5.41 -5.98
C TYR A 92 11.87 4.11 -6.58
N GLY A 93 10.77 4.16 -7.34
CA GLY A 93 10.11 3.00 -7.91
C GLY A 93 10.98 2.12 -8.82
N SER A 94 12.08 2.66 -9.36
CA SER A 94 13.05 1.91 -10.16
C SER A 94 13.97 0.98 -9.35
N ASP A 95 14.09 1.19 -8.03
CA ASP A 95 14.92 0.37 -7.15
C ASP A 95 14.06 -0.69 -6.46
N ALA A 96 14.01 -1.89 -7.03
CA ALA A 96 13.22 -3.00 -6.51
C ALA A 96 13.63 -3.42 -5.09
N PHE A 97 14.90 -3.31 -4.71
CA PHE A 97 15.37 -3.69 -3.38
C PHE A 97 14.89 -2.70 -2.33
N PHE A 98 15.02 -1.41 -2.62
CA PHE A 98 14.51 -0.36 -1.75
C PHE A 98 12.97 -0.40 -1.65
N MET A 99 12.28 -0.56 -2.78
CA MET A 99 10.81 -0.66 -2.81
C MET A 99 10.31 -1.85 -1.99
N ARG A 100 11.04 -2.98 -1.99
CA ARG A 100 10.72 -4.11 -1.11
C ARG A 100 10.72 -3.71 0.37
N GLN A 101 11.71 -2.94 0.83
CA GLN A 101 11.78 -2.47 2.22
C GLN A 101 10.62 -1.50 2.54
N PHE A 102 10.29 -0.62 1.61
CA PHE A 102 9.16 0.29 1.76
C PHE A 102 7.82 -0.47 1.89
N TYR A 103 7.57 -1.45 1.01
CA TYR A 103 6.34 -2.25 1.10
C TYR A 103 6.29 -3.13 2.35
N GLU A 104 7.43 -3.64 2.82
CA GLU A 104 7.50 -4.36 4.09
C GLU A 104 7.12 -3.46 5.26
N HIS A 105 7.58 -2.19 5.25
CA HIS A 105 7.20 -1.21 6.25
C HIS A 105 5.69 -0.91 6.22
N VAL A 106 5.11 -0.63 5.04
CA VAL A 106 3.66 -0.40 4.88
C VAL A 106 2.86 -1.62 5.36
N GLN A 107 3.29 -2.83 5.03
CA GLN A 107 2.62 -4.05 5.51
C GLN A 107 2.65 -4.19 7.04
N LYS A 108 3.73 -3.76 7.70
CA LYS A 108 3.80 -3.78 9.18
C LYS A 108 2.88 -2.75 9.80
N GLU A 109 2.80 -1.57 9.20
CA GLU A 109 1.87 -0.51 9.63
C GLU A 109 0.42 -0.98 9.53
N GLU A 110 0.01 -1.48 8.36
CA GLU A 110 -1.32 -2.04 8.13
C GLU A 110 -1.66 -3.16 9.12
N MET A 111 -0.71 -4.06 9.39
CA MET A 111 -0.92 -5.14 10.36
C MET A 111 -1.14 -4.64 11.79
N VAL A 112 -0.49 -3.55 12.20
CA VAL A 112 -0.66 -2.98 13.55
C VAL A 112 -2.00 -2.27 13.68
N LEU A 113 -2.43 -1.58 12.64
CA LEU A 113 -3.76 -0.96 12.58
C LEU A 113 -4.86 -2.03 12.58
N ASP A 114 -4.70 -3.05 11.74
CA ASP A 114 -5.57 -4.22 11.68
C ASP A 114 -5.74 -4.88 13.07
N GLU A 115 -4.65 -5.06 13.80
CA GLU A 115 -4.64 -5.65 15.15
C GLU A 115 -5.38 -4.77 16.16
N ALA A 116 -5.33 -3.45 16.00
CA ALA A 116 -5.99 -2.50 16.90
C ALA A 116 -7.50 -2.38 16.64
N GLU A 117 -7.91 -2.52 15.38
CA GLU A 117 -9.27 -2.22 14.92
C GLU A 117 -10.17 -3.44 14.79
N MET A 118 -9.59 -4.62 14.59
CA MET A 118 -10.37 -5.85 14.43
C MET A 118 -10.50 -6.66 15.73
N PRO A 119 -11.61 -7.41 15.89
CA PRO A 119 -11.69 -8.44 16.90
C PRO A 119 -10.58 -9.49 16.73
N GLU A 120 -10.02 -9.96 17.84
CA GLU A 120 -8.88 -10.90 17.86
C GLU A 120 -9.07 -12.13 16.97
N SER A 121 -10.29 -12.70 16.94
CA SER A 121 -10.61 -13.87 16.12
C SER A 121 -10.52 -13.59 14.62
N MET A 122 -10.96 -12.40 14.19
CA MET A 122 -10.89 -11.95 12.80
C MET A 122 -9.45 -11.63 12.41
N PHE A 123 -8.73 -10.93 13.29
CA PHE A 123 -7.31 -10.63 13.09
C PHE A 123 -6.48 -11.91 12.95
N ARG A 124 -6.66 -12.87 13.86
CA ARG A 124 -5.94 -14.15 13.84
C ARG A 124 -6.20 -14.94 12.55
N SER A 125 -7.46 -15.02 12.13
CA SER A 125 -7.83 -15.71 10.87
C SER A 125 -7.21 -15.03 9.64
N LYS A 126 -7.27 -13.69 9.57
CA LYS A 126 -6.63 -12.90 8.50
C LYS A 126 -5.12 -13.13 8.49
N TYR A 127 -4.49 -13.08 9.67
CA TYR A 127 -3.05 -13.25 9.84
C TYR A 127 -2.56 -14.66 9.48
N GLU A 128 -3.26 -15.70 9.91
CA GLU A 128 -2.96 -17.09 9.54
C GLU A 128 -3.07 -17.30 8.02
N THR A 129 -4.10 -16.73 7.39
CA THR A 129 -4.29 -16.79 5.94
C THR A 129 -3.15 -16.07 5.19
N LEU A 130 -2.77 -14.87 5.62
CA LEU A 130 -1.66 -14.11 5.04
C LEU A 130 -0.32 -14.83 5.22
N ASN A 131 -0.07 -15.40 6.39
CA ASN A 131 1.17 -16.14 6.67
C ASN A 131 1.26 -17.43 5.85
N ARG A 132 0.16 -18.16 5.69
CA ARG A 132 0.12 -19.33 4.81
C ARG A 132 0.44 -18.94 3.37
N PHE A 133 -0.19 -17.89 2.86
CA PHE A 133 0.07 -17.39 1.51
C PHE A 133 1.54 -16.96 1.33
N ARG A 134 2.12 -16.24 2.30
CA ARG A 134 3.54 -15.89 2.30
C ARG A 134 4.44 -17.12 2.29
N ALA A 135 4.17 -18.11 3.13
CA ALA A 135 4.93 -19.36 3.19
C ALA A 135 4.87 -20.14 1.87
N GLU A 136 3.70 -20.21 1.24
CA GLU A 136 3.52 -20.83 -0.07
C GLU A 136 4.30 -20.09 -1.17
N MET A 137 4.29 -18.75 -1.18
CA MET A 137 5.10 -17.97 -2.12
C MET A 137 6.60 -18.19 -1.92
N VAL A 138 7.07 -18.26 -0.67
CA VAL A 138 8.49 -18.52 -0.37
C VAL A 138 8.90 -19.92 -0.84
N ALA A 139 8.11 -20.95 -0.48
CA ALA A 139 8.37 -22.32 -0.91
C ALA A 139 8.37 -22.45 -2.45
N ARG A 140 7.48 -21.71 -3.12
CA ARG A 140 7.43 -21.63 -4.59
C ARG A 140 8.70 -21.00 -5.16
N MET A 141 9.18 -19.90 -4.58
CA MET A 141 10.41 -19.23 -5.00
C MET A 141 11.64 -20.11 -4.75
N GLU A 142 11.70 -20.85 -3.63
CA GLU A 142 12.78 -21.79 -3.35
C GLU A 142 12.81 -22.93 -4.38
N LYS A 143 11.65 -23.48 -4.74
CA LYS A 143 11.55 -24.51 -5.78
C LYS A 143 12.10 -24.04 -7.13
N MET A 144 11.98 -22.76 -7.45
CA MET A 144 12.48 -22.17 -8.70
C MET A 144 14.00 -21.90 -8.70
N LYS A 145 14.64 -21.73 -7.54
CA LYS A 145 16.08 -21.42 -7.46
C LYS A 145 16.99 -22.50 -8.07
N GLY A 146 16.52 -23.74 -8.19
CA GLY A 146 17.25 -24.86 -8.80
C GLY A 146 16.80 -25.25 -10.20
N MET A 147 15.81 -24.55 -10.78
CA MET A 147 15.25 -24.87 -12.10
C MET A 147 16.00 -24.15 -13.22
N SER A 148 16.04 -24.75 -14.42
CA SER A 148 16.49 -24.03 -15.61
C SER A 148 15.52 -22.88 -15.96
N PRO A 149 15.94 -21.85 -16.71
CA PRO A 149 15.04 -20.76 -17.11
C PRO A 149 13.79 -21.25 -17.86
N GLN A 150 13.91 -22.32 -18.64
CA GLN A 150 12.79 -22.95 -19.36
C GLN A 150 11.84 -23.66 -18.39
N ASP A 151 12.37 -24.37 -17.40
CA ASP A 151 11.58 -25.05 -16.37
C ASP A 151 10.90 -24.05 -15.43
N GLN A 152 11.56 -22.94 -15.09
CA GLN A 152 10.96 -21.83 -14.33
C GLN A 152 9.76 -21.26 -15.09
N ASN A 153 9.90 -21.02 -16.40
CA ASN A 153 8.82 -20.47 -17.21
C ASN A 153 7.66 -21.46 -17.35
N ALA A 154 7.95 -22.76 -17.55
CA ALA A 154 6.93 -23.81 -17.59
C ALA A 154 6.20 -23.96 -16.24
N PHE A 155 6.93 -23.86 -15.13
CA PHE A 155 6.38 -23.91 -13.77
C PHE A 155 5.48 -22.70 -13.48
N LEU A 156 5.92 -21.48 -13.84
CA LEU A 156 5.09 -20.27 -13.72
C LEU A 156 3.86 -20.35 -14.62
N ALA A 157 3.99 -20.82 -15.86
CA ALA A 157 2.85 -20.96 -16.78
C ALA A 157 1.80 -21.96 -16.28
N ASN A 158 2.22 -23.10 -15.72
CA ASN A 158 1.30 -24.05 -15.09
C ASN A 158 0.64 -23.45 -13.84
N MET A 159 1.40 -22.72 -13.03
CA MET A 159 0.91 -22.03 -11.85
C MET A 159 -0.12 -20.93 -12.16
N TYR A 160 0.10 -20.13 -13.21
CA TYR A 160 -0.89 -19.16 -13.69
C TYR A 160 -2.14 -19.87 -14.22
N ARG A 161 -1.98 -21.00 -14.92
CA ARG A 161 -3.11 -21.83 -15.33
C ARG A 161 -3.91 -22.37 -14.14
N ASP A 162 -3.24 -22.84 -13.09
CA ASP A 162 -3.90 -23.30 -11.87
C ASP A 162 -4.61 -22.15 -11.15
N MET A 163 -4.02 -20.96 -11.09
CA MET A 163 -4.64 -19.78 -10.48
C MET A 163 -5.87 -19.32 -11.26
N ILE A 164 -5.82 -19.36 -12.60
CA ILE A 164 -6.96 -19.03 -13.47
C ILE A 164 -8.04 -20.12 -13.38
N ALA A 165 -7.67 -21.40 -13.33
CA ALA A 165 -8.60 -22.53 -13.17
C ALA A 165 -9.24 -22.56 -11.78
N GLN A 166 -8.52 -22.13 -10.73
CA GLN A 166 -9.05 -21.93 -9.39
C GLN A 166 -9.76 -20.57 -9.24
N GLY A 167 -9.67 -19.69 -10.23
CA GLY A 167 -10.34 -18.39 -10.31
C GLY A 167 -11.87 -18.44 -10.41
N GLY A 168 -12.47 -19.63 -10.30
CA GLY A 168 -13.90 -19.82 -9.99
C GLY A 168 -14.23 -19.87 -8.49
N GLN A 169 -13.22 -19.84 -7.61
CA GLN A 169 -13.39 -19.75 -6.15
C GLN A 169 -12.47 -18.65 -5.60
N ALA A 170 -12.90 -17.40 -5.78
CA ALA A 170 -12.46 -16.32 -4.92
C ALA A 170 -12.81 -16.66 -3.45
N PRO A 171 -12.01 -16.23 -2.46
CA PRO A 171 -12.47 -16.24 -1.08
C PRO A 171 -13.76 -15.42 -1.01
N ASN A 172 -14.85 -16.10 -0.67
CA ASN A 172 -16.21 -15.58 -0.56
C ASN A 172 -16.28 -14.43 0.47
N CYS A 173 -15.95 -13.21 0.06
CA CYS A 173 -16.32 -12.01 0.80
C CYS A 173 -17.68 -11.43 0.33
N CYS A 174 -18.26 -11.87 -0.79
CA CYS A 174 -19.45 -11.19 -1.36
C CYS A 174 -20.55 -12.08 -2.00
N THR A 175 -20.68 -13.37 -1.67
CA THR A 175 -21.61 -14.26 -2.41
C THR A 175 -22.52 -15.18 -1.57
N LYS A 176 -22.84 -14.80 -0.32
CA LYS A 176 -23.96 -15.43 0.41
C LYS A 176 -25.14 -14.46 0.58
N PRO A 177 -26.38 -14.87 0.22
CA PRO A 177 -27.58 -14.11 0.55
C PRO A 177 -27.84 -14.27 2.05
N GLY A 178 -27.50 -13.25 2.84
CA GLY A 178 -27.80 -13.22 4.29
C GLY A 178 -26.69 -12.71 5.21
N GLY A 179 -25.77 -11.86 4.75
CA GLY A 179 -24.62 -11.45 5.57
C GLY A 179 -24.15 -10.00 5.40
N CYS A 180 -25.06 -9.04 5.26
CA CYS A 180 -24.77 -7.63 5.53
C CYS A 180 -25.97 -7.06 6.29
N ASN A 181 -25.89 -7.06 7.61
CA ASN A 181 -26.84 -6.34 8.47
C ASN A 181 -25.96 -5.44 9.32
N SER A 182 -25.74 -4.19 8.92
CA SER A 182 -26.39 -3.09 9.63
C SER A 182 -26.43 -1.78 8.82
N GLN A 183 -27.53 -1.53 8.11
CA GLN A 183 -28.28 -0.27 8.18
C GLN A 183 -29.65 -0.41 7.51
N PRO A 184 -30.73 0.17 8.07
CA PRO A 184 -32.10 -0.12 7.65
C PRO A 184 -32.50 0.76 6.46
N GLY A 185 -32.96 0.12 5.38
CA GLY A 185 -33.55 0.80 4.23
C GLY A 185 -33.83 -0.19 3.11
N GLY A 186 -35.06 -0.70 3.06
CA GLY A 186 -35.47 -1.75 2.14
C GLY A 186 -35.41 -1.37 0.66
N ALA A 187 -35.12 -2.41 -0.14
CA ALA A 187 -35.47 -2.76 -1.53
C ALA A 187 -35.88 -1.73 -2.62
N GLU A 188 -36.12 -0.45 -2.38
CA GLU A 188 -36.52 0.51 -3.42
C GLU A 188 -35.35 1.34 -3.99
N ALA A 189 -34.13 1.18 -3.50
CA ALA A 189 -32.97 1.95 -3.95
C ALA A 189 -32.19 1.34 -5.15
N CYS A 190 -32.50 0.11 -5.58
CA CYS A 190 -31.70 -0.59 -6.59
C CYS A 190 -32.05 -0.29 -8.05
N GLN A 191 -33.15 0.40 -8.36
CA GLN A 191 -33.51 0.69 -9.76
C GLN A 191 -33.15 2.11 -10.24
N ASN A 192 -32.83 3.05 -9.35
CA ASN A 192 -32.56 4.45 -9.74
C ASN A 192 -31.07 4.88 -9.78
N LYS A 193 -30.11 3.95 -9.65
CA LYS A 193 -28.67 4.25 -9.79
C LYS A 193 -28.02 3.76 -11.10
N ALA A 194 -28.80 3.38 -12.11
CA ALA A 194 -28.29 3.12 -13.45
C ALA A 194 -28.22 4.37 -14.37
N LYS A 195 -28.60 5.57 -13.88
CA LYS A 195 -28.63 6.80 -14.70
C LYS A 195 -27.88 8.02 -14.14
N ALA A 196 -27.06 7.89 -13.09
CA ALA A 196 -26.37 9.04 -12.47
C ALA A 196 -24.83 8.89 -12.38
N ALA A 197 -24.21 8.09 -13.25
CA ALA A 197 -22.75 8.02 -13.37
C ALA A 197 -22.28 8.65 -14.69
N ALA A 198 -22.68 9.90 -14.92
CA ALA A 198 -22.12 10.77 -15.94
C ALA A 198 -22.11 12.21 -15.40
N ALA A 199 -21.34 12.44 -14.33
CA ALA A 199 -20.96 13.77 -13.87
C ALA A 199 -19.66 13.69 -13.05
N PRO A 200 -18.65 14.53 -13.33
CA PRO A 200 -17.40 14.54 -12.58
C PRO A 200 -17.58 15.33 -11.28
N MET A 201 -17.24 14.75 -10.13
CA MET A 201 -17.14 15.52 -8.89
C MET A 201 -15.75 16.16 -8.77
N GLN A 202 -15.81 17.48 -8.61
CA GLN A 202 -14.73 18.40 -8.32
C GLN A 202 -14.13 18.17 -6.94
N ALA A 203 -12.80 18.29 -6.84
CA ALA A 203 -12.10 18.52 -5.58
C ALA A 203 -12.12 20.02 -5.23
N PRO A 204 -12.21 20.40 -3.95
CA PRO A 204 -12.13 21.81 -3.54
C PRO A 204 -10.67 22.28 -3.48
N GLY A 205 -10.29 23.16 -4.42
CA GLY A 205 -9.12 24.06 -4.42
C GLY A 205 -7.74 23.40 -4.65
N GLY A 206 -6.92 23.73 -5.65
CA GLY A 206 -6.96 24.78 -6.66
C GLY A 206 -5.54 25.28 -6.95
N VAL A 207 -4.80 24.60 -7.84
CA VAL A 207 -3.84 25.20 -8.80
C VAL A 207 -3.79 24.28 -10.02
N ALA A 208 -4.20 24.80 -11.19
CA ALA A 208 -4.24 24.08 -12.45
C ALA A 208 -2.86 24.10 -13.13
N VAL A 209 -2.41 22.94 -13.63
CA VAL A 209 -1.36 22.85 -14.65
C VAL A 209 -1.95 22.07 -15.83
N PRO A 210 -1.97 22.61 -17.07
CA PRO A 210 -2.57 21.92 -18.20
C PRO A 210 -1.61 20.83 -18.70
N LEU A 211 -2.03 19.57 -18.68
CA LEU A 211 -1.36 18.51 -19.42
C LEU A 211 -1.93 18.47 -20.84
N ALA A 212 -1.05 18.69 -21.81
CA ALA A 212 -1.35 18.67 -23.23
C ALA A 212 -1.85 17.29 -23.68
N ALA A 213 -2.80 17.33 -24.61
CA ALA A 213 -3.35 16.18 -25.30
C ALA A 213 -2.27 15.40 -26.06
N SER A 214 -2.29 14.08 -25.92
CA SER A 214 -1.82 13.17 -26.96
C SER A 214 -2.77 11.99 -26.96
N GLY A 215 -3.57 11.94 -28.01
CA GLY A 215 -4.74 11.09 -28.11
C GLY A 215 -4.40 9.65 -28.41
N VAL A 216 -4.99 8.75 -27.64
CA VAL A 216 -5.68 7.55 -28.13
C VAL A 216 -6.85 7.32 -27.17
N ALA A 217 -8.08 7.34 -27.68
CA ALA A 217 -9.27 7.05 -26.88
C ALA A 217 -9.34 5.54 -26.55
N PRO A 218 -9.74 5.14 -25.33
CA PRO A 218 -10.06 3.74 -25.07
C PRO A 218 -11.40 3.38 -25.74
N PRO A 219 -11.52 2.21 -26.41
CA PRO A 219 -12.82 1.76 -26.90
C PRO A 219 -13.67 1.22 -25.75
N SER A 220 -14.97 1.47 -25.88
CA SER A 220 -16.02 1.19 -24.92
C SER A 220 -16.28 -0.31 -24.69
N GLY A 221 -16.37 -0.71 -23.42
CA GLY A 221 -17.49 -1.47 -22.84
C GLY A 221 -17.92 -2.85 -23.39
N ALA A 222 -17.21 -3.45 -24.34
CA ALA A 222 -17.47 -4.82 -24.81
C ALA A 222 -16.32 -5.75 -24.43
N ALA A 223 -16.64 -6.95 -23.94
CA ALA A 223 -15.67 -7.98 -23.60
C ALA A 223 -14.84 -8.36 -24.85
N MET A 224 -13.54 -8.11 -24.79
CA MET A 224 -12.57 -8.38 -25.86
C MET A 224 -12.48 -9.89 -26.13
N THR A 225 -12.50 -10.29 -27.40
CA THR A 225 -12.38 -11.71 -27.78
C THR A 225 -10.98 -12.24 -27.49
N GLN A 226 -10.84 -13.57 -27.36
CA GLN A 226 -9.57 -14.20 -27.03
C GLN A 226 -8.46 -13.90 -28.07
N ASP A 227 -8.83 -13.79 -29.35
CA ASP A 227 -7.90 -13.45 -30.43
C ASP A 227 -7.43 -11.99 -30.35
N GLU A 228 -8.29 -11.06 -29.94
CA GLU A 228 -7.93 -9.65 -29.72
C GLU A 228 -7.05 -9.48 -28.48
N GLN A 229 -7.26 -10.28 -27.43
CA GLN A 229 -6.38 -10.28 -26.26
C GLN A 229 -4.97 -10.77 -26.64
N MET A 230 -4.87 -11.83 -27.44
CA MET A 230 -3.55 -12.33 -27.89
C MET A 230 -2.83 -11.33 -28.80
N ALA A 231 -3.56 -10.61 -29.67
CA ALA A 231 -2.98 -9.56 -30.51
C ALA A 231 -2.47 -8.36 -29.69
N PHE A 232 -3.18 -7.99 -28.61
CA PHE A 232 -2.75 -6.94 -27.70
C PHE A 232 -1.44 -7.30 -26.96
N PHE A 233 -1.31 -8.53 -26.47
CA PHE A 233 -0.06 -8.98 -25.83
C PHE A 233 1.11 -9.13 -26.81
N ALA A 234 0.83 -9.44 -28.08
CA ALA A 234 1.86 -9.48 -29.12
C ALA A 234 2.43 -8.08 -29.44
N GLN A 235 1.66 -7.00 -29.26
CA GLN A 235 2.12 -5.63 -29.47
C GLN A 235 2.97 -5.06 -28.32
N LEU A 236 2.83 -5.58 -27.09
CA LEU A 236 3.62 -5.16 -25.94
C LEU A 236 5.05 -5.72 -25.96
N ASN A 237 5.23 -6.87 -26.60
CA ASN A 237 6.55 -7.37 -26.94
C ASN A 237 6.99 -6.66 -28.23
N GLY A 238 7.70 -5.54 -28.07
CA GLY A 238 8.23 -4.75 -29.19
C GLY A 238 8.94 -5.60 -30.25
N PRO A 239 9.11 -5.05 -31.48
CA PRO A 239 9.52 -5.85 -32.63
C PRO A 239 10.85 -6.59 -32.37
N PRO A 240 10.99 -7.84 -32.88
CA PRO A 240 12.21 -8.61 -32.69
C PRO A 240 13.39 -7.84 -33.31
N ALA A 241 14.48 -7.75 -32.54
CA ALA A 241 15.70 -7.07 -32.97
C ALA A 241 16.19 -7.64 -34.32
N PRO A 242 16.61 -6.77 -35.26
CA PRO A 242 17.13 -7.22 -36.54
C PRO A 242 18.44 -7.99 -36.36
N LYS A 243 18.61 -9.03 -37.19
CA LYS A 243 19.74 -9.97 -37.21
C LYS A 243 21.07 -9.29 -37.50
#